data_AF-A0A7S2XLR5-F1
#
_entry.id   AF-A0A7S2XLR5-F1
#
_cell.length_a   1.000
_cell.length_b   1.000
_cell.length_c   1.000
_cell.angle_alpha   90.00
_cell.angle_beta   90.00
_cell.angle_gamma   90.00
#
_symmetry.space_group_name_H-M   'P 1'
#
loop_
_entity.id
_entity.type
_entity.pdbx_description
1 polymer ?
#
loop_
_entity_poly.entity_id
_entity_poly.type
_entity_poly.pdbx_seq_one_letter_code
_entity_poly.pdbx_strand_id
1 'polypeptide(L)'
;MWTYLTKEKLVYMAFTVDALNTFVSFPLFVIKGPKWVLSSILSAKDKEDDDKILEDVDRKSFQNIWDLFMVCYEGYFGFTVSTLICIYKAPETIPIFAYSLFGLYLYKLKYLWSKYSTLANMKDDDKYKKQTKSKLDSVMFFFLPCYGGYCAMHLLQLFRDLE
;
A
#
# COMPACT_ATOMS: atom_id res chain seq x y z
N MET A 1 -23.93 -6.01 16.62
CA MET A 1 -23.23 -6.46 15.39
C MET A 1 -21.71 -6.32 15.51
N TRP A 2 -21.11 -6.60 16.68
CA TRP A 2 -19.65 -6.53 16.92
C TRP A 2 -19.11 -7.79 17.62
N THR A 3 -19.97 -8.76 17.90
CA THR A 3 -19.70 -9.96 18.73
C THR A 3 -18.95 -11.08 18.00
N TYR A 4 -18.56 -10.91 16.73
CA TYR A 4 -17.90 -11.96 15.92
C TYR A 4 -16.50 -11.58 15.41
N LEU A 5 -16.01 -10.38 15.74
CA LEU A 5 -14.68 -9.93 15.33
C LEU A 5 -13.63 -10.38 16.35
N THR A 6 -12.92 -11.47 16.05
CA THR A 6 -11.72 -11.83 16.82
C THR A 6 -10.55 -11.00 16.33
N LYS A 7 -9.54 -10.77 17.19
CA LYS A 7 -8.37 -9.94 16.83
C LYS A 7 -7.72 -10.47 15.54
N GLU A 8 -7.57 -11.78 15.40
CA GLU A 8 -6.95 -12.45 14.26
C GLU A 8 -7.68 -12.15 12.94
N LYS A 9 -9.02 -12.06 12.96
CA LYS A 9 -9.81 -11.72 11.77
C LYS A 9 -9.50 -10.31 11.26
N LEU A 10 -9.16 -9.36 12.14
CA LEU A 10 -8.76 -8.02 11.73
C LEU A 10 -7.49 -8.05 10.87
N VAL A 11 -6.48 -8.80 11.32
CA VAL A 11 -5.22 -8.95 10.60
C VAL A 11 -5.42 -9.72 9.30
N TYR A 12 -6.14 -10.84 9.34
CA TYR A 12 -6.39 -11.64 8.15
C TYR A 12 -7.17 -10.87 7.08
N MET A 13 -8.17 -10.08 7.48
CA MET A 13 -8.94 -9.28 6.53
C MET A 13 -8.05 -8.22 5.85
N ALA A 14 -7.31 -7.43 6.62
CA ALA A 14 -6.43 -6.41 6.05
C ALA A 14 -5.30 -7.01 5.20
N PHE A 15 -4.70 -8.09 5.69
CA PHE A 15 -3.61 -8.76 5.00
C PHE A 15 -4.07 -9.47 3.73
N THR A 16 -5.29 -10.02 3.70
CA THR A 16 -5.87 -10.58 2.47
C THR A 16 -6.08 -9.51 1.40
N VAL A 17 -6.56 -8.33 1.80
CA VAL A 17 -6.71 -7.20 0.86
C VAL A 17 -5.34 -6.73 0.36
N ASP A 18 -4.33 -6.61 1.23
CA ASP A 18 -2.96 -6.28 0.81
C ASP A 18 -2.40 -7.36 -0.12
N ALA A 19 -2.57 -8.64 0.20
CA ALA A 19 -2.08 -9.74 -0.62
C ALA A 19 -2.75 -9.78 -2.00
N LEU A 20 -4.07 -9.68 -2.07
CA LEU A 20 -4.81 -9.61 -3.34
C LEU A 20 -4.36 -8.39 -4.15
N ASN A 21 -4.22 -7.24 -3.51
CA ASN A 21 -3.72 -6.04 -4.17
C ASN A 21 -2.32 -6.31 -4.74
N THR A 22 -1.40 -6.90 -3.99
CA THR A 22 -0.06 -7.27 -4.46
C THR A 22 -0.09 -8.27 -5.61
N PHE A 23 -0.86 -9.36 -5.53
CA PHE A 23 -0.93 -10.39 -6.57
C PHE A 23 -1.56 -9.90 -7.87
N VAL A 24 -2.48 -8.92 -7.80
CA VAL A 24 -3.11 -8.32 -8.99
C VAL A 24 -2.27 -7.17 -9.52
N SER A 25 -1.79 -6.28 -8.65
CA SER A 25 -1.05 -5.10 -9.05
C SER A 25 0.34 -5.43 -9.57
N PHE A 26 1.02 -6.44 -9.03
CA PHE A 26 2.39 -6.77 -9.42
C PHE A 26 2.49 -7.19 -10.90
N PRO A 27 1.73 -8.18 -11.41
CA PRO A 27 1.78 -8.52 -12.82
C PRO A 27 1.38 -7.35 -13.73
N LEU A 28 0.38 -6.57 -13.32
CA LEU A 28 -0.05 -5.39 -14.08
C LEU A 28 1.05 -4.32 -14.14
N PHE A 29 1.79 -4.13 -13.05
CA PHE A 29 2.88 -3.17 -12.97
C PHE A 29 4.12 -3.65 -13.74
N VAL A 30 4.43 -4.94 -13.71
CA VAL A 30 5.51 -5.52 -14.53
C VAL A 30 5.21 -5.35 -16.03
N ILE A 31 3.99 -5.66 -16.46
CA ILE A 31 3.62 -5.71 -17.90
C ILE A 31 3.38 -4.31 -18.47
N LYS A 32 2.70 -3.42 -17.72
CA LYS A 32 2.23 -2.12 -18.23
C LYS A 32 2.78 -0.91 -17.48
N GLY A 33 3.53 -1.13 -16.40
CA GLY A 33 3.96 -0.08 -15.48
C GLY A 33 4.78 1.05 -16.11
N PRO A 34 5.82 0.78 -16.94
CA PRO A 34 6.64 1.84 -17.55
C PRO A 34 5.78 2.83 -18.35
N LYS A 35 4.95 2.31 -19.24
CA LYS A 35 4.06 3.08 -20.11
C LYS A 35 2.98 3.79 -19.31
N TRP A 36 2.45 3.15 -18.26
CA TRP A 36 1.43 3.75 -17.40
C TRP A 36 1.97 4.91 -16.54
N VAL A 37 3.18 4.77 -15.99
CA VAL A 37 3.83 5.83 -15.21
C VAL A 37 4.17 7.03 -16.09
N LEU A 38 4.75 6.80 -17.27
CA LEU A 38 5.06 7.89 -18.19
C LEU A 38 3.81 8.56 -18.75
N SER A 39 2.78 7.80 -19.15
CA SER A 39 1.52 8.40 -19.59
C SER A 39 0.83 9.20 -18.49
N SER A 40 0.93 8.82 -17.22
CA SER A 40 0.35 9.61 -16.11
C SER A 40 1.13 10.90 -15.81
N ILE A 41 2.42 10.96 -16.12
CA ILE A 41 3.25 12.17 -16.01
C ILE A 41 3.07 13.07 -17.26
N LEU A 42 3.04 12.48 -18.45
CA LEU A 42 2.97 13.16 -19.74
C LEU A 42 1.54 13.60 -20.12
N SER A 43 0.49 12.98 -19.55
CA SER A 43 -0.91 13.41 -19.73
C SER A 43 -1.22 14.83 -19.26
N ALA A 44 -0.25 15.53 -18.63
CA ALA A 44 -0.37 16.94 -18.30
C ALA A 44 -0.12 17.88 -19.52
N LYS A 45 0.45 17.38 -20.63
CA LYS A 45 0.63 18.12 -21.88
C LYS A 45 0.49 17.17 -23.09
N ASP A 46 -0.57 17.39 -23.86
CA ASP A 46 -0.75 16.98 -25.26
C ASP A 46 -1.10 15.51 -25.57
N LYS A 47 -2.03 15.34 -26.52
CA LYS A 47 -2.70 14.09 -26.91
C LYS A 47 -2.07 13.40 -28.14
N GLU A 48 -0.85 13.77 -28.55
CA GLU A 48 -0.19 13.24 -29.76
C GLU A 48 0.88 12.15 -29.50
N ASP A 49 1.11 11.74 -28.25
CA ASP A 49 2.44 11.23 -27.82
C ASP A 49 2.59 9.72 -27.54
N ASP A 50 1.87 8.82 -28.22
CA ASP A 50 2.12 7.37 -28.05
C ASP A 50 3.53 6.95 -28.50
N ASP A 51 4.06 7.54 -29.58
CA ASP A 51 5.42 7.27 -30.07
C ASP A 51 6.50 7.91 -29.17
N LYS A 52 6.25 9.10 -28.62
CA LYS A 52 7.17 9.73 -27.64
C LYS A 52 7.23 8.97 -26.32
N ILE A 53 6.11 8.41 -25.86
CA ILE A 53 6.09 7.61 -24.63
C ILE A 53 7.03 6.40 -24.76
N LEU A 54 7.07 5.74 -25.92
CA LEU A 54 7.99 4.62 -26.15
C LEU A 54 9.46 5.07 -26.10
N GLU A 55 9.77 6.19 -26.74
CA GLU A 55 11.14 6.74 -26.75
C GLU A 55 11.62 7.15 -25.34
N ASP A 56 10.73 7.71 -24.51
CA ASP A 56 11.03 8.09 -23.14
C ASP A 56 11.13 6.89 -22.19
N VAL A 57 10.39 5.80 -22.44
CA VAL A 57 10.55 4.52 -21.72
C VAL A 57 11.96 3.98 -21.93
N ASP A 58 12.51 4.09 -23.15
CA ASP A 58 13.81 3.52 -23.49
C ASP A 58 15.01 4.36 -23.00
N ARG A 59 14.76 5.55 -22.41
CA ARG A 59 15.82 6.36 -21.82
C ARG A 59 16.47 5.64 -20.64
N LYS A 60 17.80 5.54 -20.70
CA LYS A 60 18.63 4.88 -19.68
C LYS A 60 18.36 5.37 -18.24
N SER A 61 18.14 6.67 -18.04
CA SER A 61 17.83 7.21 -16.71
C SER A 61 16.47 6.76 -16.18
N PHE A 62 15.47 6.63 -17.07
CA PHE A 62 14.15 6.13 -16.70
C PHE A 62 14.22 4.63 -16.38
N GLN A 63 14.91 3.84 -17.20
CA GLN A 63 15.14 2.41 -16.96
C GLN A 63 15.81 2.16 -15.60
N ASN A 64 16.85 2.92 -15.24
CA ASN A 64 17.50 2.78 -13.93
C ASN A 64 16.53 3.06 -12.76
N ILE A 65 15.67 4.07 -12.88
CA ILE A 65 14.66 4.39 -11.87
C ILE A 65 13.60 3.28 -11.83
N TRP A 66 13.20 2.78 -12.99
CA TRP A 66 12.25 1.70 -13.13
C TRP A 66 12.75 0.41 -12.48
N ASP A 67 14.00 0.03 -12.72
CA ASP A 67 14.65 -1.14 -12.12
C ASP A 67 14.65 -1.03 -10.58
N LEU A 68 14.94 0.15 -10.03
CA LEU A 68 14.87 0.38 -8.60
C LEU A 68 13.44 0.20 -8.05
N PHE A 69 12.43 0.70 -8.77
CA PHE A 69 11.03 0.48 -8.40
C PHE A 69 10.65 -1.01 -8.44
N MET A 70 11.12 -1.73 -9.46
CA MET A 70 10.88 -3.16 -9.61
C MET A 70 11.50 -3.97 -8.49
N VAL A 71 12.76 -3.70 -8.12
CA VAL A 71 13.42 -4.33 -6.96
C VAL A 71 12.63 -4.09 -5.68
N CYS A 72 12.15 -2.87 -5.44
CA CYS A 72 11.33 -2.56 -4.27
C CYS A 72 9.99 -3.33 -4.28
N TYR A 73 9.35 -3.47 -5.45
CA TYR A 73 8.06 -4.15 -5.57
C TYR A 73 8.20 -5.67 -5.48
N GLU A 74 9.27 -6.26 -6.03
CA GLU A 74 9.64 -7.66 -5.85
C GLU A 74 9.91 -7.98 -4.38
N GLY A 75 10.62 -7.08 -3.68
CA GLY A 75 10.80 -7.17 -2.24
C GLY A 75 9.47 -7.18 -1.48
N TYR A 76 8.51 -6.32 -1.87
CA TYR A 76 7.17 -6.29 -1.28
C TYR A 76 6.33 -7.55 -1.59
N PHE A 77 6.46 -8.09 -2.80
CA PHE A 77 5.85 -9.35 -3.20
C PHE A 77 6.42 -10.51 -2.37
N GLY A 78 7.75 -10.62 -2.25
CA GLY A 78 8.43 -11.61 -1.43
C GLY A 78 8.07 -11.49 0.06
N PHE A 79 7.95 -10.26 0.57
CA PHE A 79 7.45 -10.00 1.91
C PHE A 79 6.02 -10.53 2.09
N THR A 80 5.11 -10.25 1.15
CA THR A 80 3.72 -10.73 1.21
C THR A 80 3.64 -12.25 1.19
N VAL A 81 4.38 -12.92 0.30
CA VAL A 81 4.41 -14.39 0.21
C VAL A 81 5.01 -15.01 1.47
N SER A 82 6.13 -14.47 1.96
CA SER A 82 6.76 -14.98 3.19
C SER A 82 5.86 -14.78 4.41
N THR A 83 5.18 -13.66 4.55
CA THR A 83 4.20 -13.43 5.61
C THR A 83 3.02 -14.40 5.52
N LEU A 84 2.50 -14.72 4.33
CA LEU A 84 1.46 -15.75 4.16
C LEU A 84 1.93 -17.13 4.67
N ILE A 85 3.15 -17.52 4.30
CA ILE A 85 3.73 -18.80 4.73
C ILE A 85 3.93 -18.82 6.25
N CYS A 86 4.48 -17.74 6.83
CA CYS A 86 4.71 -17.64 8.27
C CYS A 86 3.39 -17.65 9.06
N ILE A 87 2.37 -16.95 8.59
CA ILE A 87 1.04 -16.97 9.20
C ILE A 87 0.47 -18.40 9.25
N TYR A 88 0.65 -19.18 8.18
CA TYR A 88 0.12 -20.54 8.09
C TYR A 88 0.93 -21.54 8.92
N LYS A 89 2.26 -21.41 8.96
CA LYS A 89 3.15 -22.36 9.64
C LYS A 89 3.49 -22.01 11.09
N ALA A 90 3.46 -20.73 11.45
CA ALA A 90 3.94 -20.18 12.71
C ALA A 90 3.05 -19.00 13.15
N PRO A 91 1.80 -19.26 13.59
CA PRO A 91 0.83 -18.21 13.93
C PRO A 91 1.27 -17.29 15.08
N GLU A 92 2.25 -17.71 15.90
CA GLU A 92 2.91 -16.88 16.91
C GLU A 92 3.64 -15.66 16.33
N THR A 93 3.88 -15.63 15.02
CA THR A 93 4.49 -14.49 14.32
C THR A 93 3.50 -13.39 13.95
N ILE A 94 2.18 -13.67 14.01
CA ILE A 94 1.11 -12.72 13.67
C ILE A 94 1.24 -11.38 14.41
N PRO A 95 1.52 -11.33 15.73
CA PRO A 95 1.67 -10.06 16.43
C PRO A 95 2.77 -9.19 15.84
N ILE A 96 3.94 -9.78 15.55
CA ILE A 96 5.09 -9.05 14.99
C ILE A 96 4.68 -8.39 13.67
N PHE A 97 4.06 -9.15 12.77
CA PHE A 97 3.58 -8.61 11.49
C PHE A 97 2.54 -7.51 11.68
N ALA A 98 1.58 -7.68 12.60
CA ALA A 98 0.55 -6.69 12.85
C ALA A 98 1.14 -5.37 13.37
N TYR A 99 2.10 -5.41 14.30
CA TYR A 99 2.79 -4.21 14.79
C TYR A 99 3.63 -3.54 13.69
N SER A 100 4.36 -4.32 12.89
CA SER A 100 5.14 -3.79 11.77
C SER A 100 4.25 -3.09 10.72
N LEU A 101 3.14 -3.73 10.34
CA LEU A 101 2.19 -3.17 9.38
C LEU A 101 1.46 -1.95 9.98
N PHE A 102 1.09 -1.98 11.25
CA PHE A 102 0.53 -0.82 11.92
C PHE A 102 1.48 0.39 11.87
N GLY A 103 2.77 0.20 12.18
CA GLY A 103 3.79 1.24 12.05
C GLY A 103 3.93 1.77 10.62
N LEU A 104 3.94 0.88 9.63
CA LEU A 104 3.98 1.25 8.21
C LEU A 104 2.75 2.10 7.82
N TYR A 105 1.56 1.73 8.28
CA TYR A 105 0.32 2.45 7.99
C TYR A 105 0.23 3.80 8.70
N LEU A 106 0.84 3.96 9.89
CA LEU A 106 1.01 5.27 10.52
C LEU A 106 1.93 6.19 9.70
N TYR A 107 3.03 5.66 9.17
CA TYR A 107 3.91 6.41 8.28
C TYR A 107 3.20 6.80 6.98
N LYS A 108 2.47 5.85 6.38
CA LYS A 108 1.65 6.08 5.17
C LYS A 108 0.56 7.12 5.43
N LEU A 109 -0.08 7.10 6.59
CA LEU A 109 -1.06 8.11 7.01
C LEU A 109 -0.42 9.50 7.06
N LYS A 110 0.72 9.65 7.75
CA LYS A 110 1.45 10.93 7.82
C LYS A 110 1.79 11.46 6.43
N TYR A 111 2.32 10.60 5.55
CA TYR A 111 2.65 10.97 4.18
C TYR A 111 1.42 11.42 3.38
N LEU A 112 0.34 10.63 3.39
CA LEU A 112 -0.87 10.94 2.63
C LEU A 112 -1.58 12.19 3.15
N TRP A 113 -1.59 12.39 4.46
CA TRP A 113 -2.15 13.58 5.09
C TRP A 113 -1.39 14.84 4.67
N SER A 114 -0.06 14.80 4.76
CA SER A 114 0.80 15.91 4.31
C SER A 114 0.56 16.19 2.82
N LYS A 115 0.58 15.16 1.98
CA LYS A 115 0.32 15.29 0.53
C LYS A 115 -1.06 15.87 0.22
N TYR A 116 -2.11 15.40 0.91
CA TYR A 116 -3.46 15.91 0.73
C TYR A 116 -3.57 17.38 1.15
N SER A 117 -2.92 17.78 2.24
CA SER A 117 -2.89 19.18 2.68
C SER A 117 -2.20 20.11 1.68
N THR A 118 -1.11 19.66 1.06
CA THR A 118 -0.42 20.41 0.01
C THR A 118 -1.29 20.55 -1.24
N LEU A 119 -1.92 19.45 -1.67
CA LEU A 119 -2.84 19.44 -2.82
C LEU A 119 -4.13 20.24 -2.56
N ALA A 120 -4.56 20.38 -1.30
CA ALA A 120 -5.73 21.18 -0.97
C ALA A 120 -5.56 22.67 -1.34
N ASN A 121 -4.31 23.14 -1.39
CA ASN A 121 -3.95 24.51 -1.74
C ASN A 121 -3.76 24.73 -3.25
N MET A 122 -3.79 23.66 -4.06
CA MET A 122 -3.63 23.74 -5.52
C MET A 122 -5.01 23.64 -6.20
N LYS A 123 -5.34 24.59 -7.08
CA LYS A 123 -6.67 24.72 -7.70
C LYS A 123 -6.93 23.81 -8.90
N ASP A 124 -5.90 23.28 -9.55
CA ASP A 124 -6.04 22.57 -10.84
C ASP A 124 -5.90 21.03 -10.80
N ASP A 125 -5.73 20.43 -9.61
CA ASP A 125 -5.37 19.00 -9.48
C ASP A 125 -6.49 18.11 -8.89
N ASP A 126 -7.73 18.34 -9.32
CA ASP A 126 -8.91 17.66 -8.75
C ASP A 126 -8.87 16.13 -8.87
N LYS A 127 -8.29 15.58 -9.94
CA LYS A 127 -8.14 14.12 -10.12
C LYS A 127 -7.12 13.53 -9.14
N TYR A 128 -5.96 14.16 -9.00
CA TYR A 128 -4.90 13.74 -8.07
C TYR A 128 -5.33 13.90 -6.61
N LYS A 129 -6.09 14.95 -6.31
CA LYS A 129 -6.69 15.20 -5.00
C LYS A 129 -7.70 14.11 -4.64
N LYS A 130 -8.60 13.74 -5.55
CA LYS A 130 -9.55 12.62 -5.37
C LYS A 130 -8.83 11.29 -5.13
N GLN A 131 -7.81 10.98 -5.92
CA GLN A 131 -7.04 9.74 -5.76
C GLN A 131 -6.30 9.70 -4.41
N THR A 132 -5.70 10.83 -4.00
CA THR A 132 -4.99 10.93 -2.72
C THR A 132 -5.97 10.82 -1.55
N LYS A 133 -7.14 11.45 -1.65
CA LYS A 133 -8.22 11.32 -0.65
C LYS A 133 -8.71 9.88 -0.51
N SER A 134 -8.98 9.20 -1.62
CA SER A 134 -9.40 7.79 -1.59
C SER A 134 -8.36 6.88 -0.91
N LYS A 135 -7.07 7.10 -1.18
CA LYS A 135 -5.99 6.39 -0.49
C LYS A 135 -5.96 6.73 1.01
N LEU A 136 -6.11 7.99 1.37
CA LEU A 136 -6.17 8.43 2.77
C LEU A 136 -7.34 7.79 3.52
N ASP A 137 -8.53 7.78 2.90
CA ASP A 137 -9.74 7.17 3.46
C ASP A 137 -9.54 5.66 3.66
N SER A 138 -8.93 4.95 2.70
CA SER A 138 -8.63 3.52 2.86
C SER A 138 -7.68 3.24 4.04
N VAL A 139 -6.69 4.11 4.26
CA VAL A 139 -5.78 3.97 5.40
C VAL A 139 -6.53 4.23 6.71
N MET A 140 -7.27 5.33 6.79
CA MET A 140 -7.98 5.77 8.00
C MET A 140 -9.11 4.83 8.42
N PHE A 141 -9.89 4.32 7.46
CA PHE A 141 -11.13 3.60 7.75
C PHE A 141 -11.03 2.08 7.59
N PHE A 142 -9.96 1.57 7.01
CA PHE A 142 -9.78 0.12 6.83
C PHE A 142 -8.47 -0.39 7.43
N PHE A 143 -7.32 0.05 6.93
CA PHE A 143 -6.04 -0.53 7.36
C PHE A 143 -5.64 -0.17 8.79
N LEU A 144 -5.81 1.09 9.20
CA LEU A 144 -5.47 1.53 10.55
C LEU A 144 -6.38 0.88 11.61
N PRO A 145 -7.71 0.80 11.43
CA PRO A 145 -8.57 0.06 12.34
C PRO A 145 -8.28 -1.44 12.38
N CYS A 146 -7.91 -2.06 11.26
CA CYS A 146 -7.56 -3.48 11.24
C CYS A 146 -6.26 -3.77 11.99
N TYR A 147 -5.13 -3.20 11.56
CA TYR A 147 -3.84 -3.47 12.20
C TYR A 147 -3.76 -2.84 13.60
N GLY A 148 -4.21 -1.60 13.76
CA GLY A 148 -4.24 -0.92 15.05
C GLY A 148 -5.22 -1.53 16.03
N GLY A 149 -6.40 -1.96 15.56
CA GLY A 149 -7.38 -2.68 16.39
C GLY A 149 -6.82 -4.01 16.89
N TYR A 150 -6.12 -4.77 16.04
CA TYR A 150 -5.39 -5.96 16.48
C TYR A 150 -4.37 -5.61 17.57
N CYS A 151 -3.51 -4.61 17.33
CA CYS A 151 -2.46 -4.22 18.28
C CYS A 151 -3.04 -3.80 19.64
N ALA A 152 -4.16 -3.07 19.64
CA ALA A 152 -4.85 -2.67 20.86
C ALA A 152 -5.44 -3.87 21.61
N MET A 153 -6.14 -4.78 20.92
CA MET A 153 -6.70 -5.99 21.52
C MET A 153 -5.61 -6.93 22.04
N HIS A 154 -4.49 -7.04 21.31
CA HIS A 154 -3.34 -7.84 21.71
C HIS A 154 -2.67 -7.29 22.98
N LEU A 155 -2.47 -5.97 23.07
CA LEU A 155 -1.97 -5.31 24.28
C LEU A 155 -2.91 -5.50 25.47
N LEU A 156 -4.22 -5.31 25.29
CA LEU A 156 -5.20 -5.49 26.37
C LEU A 156 -5.22 -6.92 26.90
N GLN A 157 -5.09 -7.92 26.02
CA GLN A 157 -4.98 -9.31 26.45
C GLN A 157 -3.69 -9.55 27.23
N LEU A 158 -2.55 -9.04 26.74
CA LEU A 158 -1.27 -9.18 27.41
C LEU A 158 -1.28 -8.56 28.82
N PHE A 159 -1.94 -7.41 29.00
CA PHE A 159 -2.11 -6.81 30.34
C PHE A 159 -2.99 -7.64 31.27
N ARG A 160 -4.06 -8.26 30.75
CA ARG A 160 -4.92 -9.15 31.55
C ARG A 160 -4.23 -10.44 31.95
N ASP A 161 -3.34 -10.97 31.11
CA ASP A 161 -2.61 -12.20 31.39
C ASP A 161 -1.45 -11.99 32.40
N LEU A 162 -1.09 -10.74 32.68
CA LEU A 162 -0.06 -10.34 33.66
C LEU A 162 -0.62 -10.02 35.05
N GLU A 163 -1.94 -9.84 35.18
CA GLU A 163 -2.67 -9.65 36.46
C GLU A 163 -3.06 -11.00 37.08
#